data_AF-A0A931M7Q8-F1
#
_entry.id   AF-A0A931M7Q8-F1
#
_cell.length_a   1.000
_cell.length_b   1.000
_cell.length_c   1.000
_cell.angle_alpha   90.00
_cell.angle_beta   90.00
_cell.angle_gamma   90.00
#
_symmetry.space_group_name_H-M   'P 1'
#
loop_
_entity.id
_entity.type
_entity.pdbx_description
1 polymer ?
#
loop_
_entity_poly.entity_id
_entity_poly.type
_entity_poly.pdbx_seq_one_letter_code
_entity_poly.pdbx_strand_id
1 'polypeptide(L)'
;MKNIIIVLVASFGVSTASAQQTKLPDSVKIKSDSVKVLNEVTVTGYKTVNGAGHFLESKDGIIYAGKKNEVILVDSLDANKAINNTRQILGRIPGLNIVETESGGFTANGIATRGLNPIQSIEMNTRQNGYNISADIYGYNEAYYIPPMEAVSRIEMVRGAAS
;
A
#
# COMPACT_ATOMS: atom_id res chain seq x y z
N MET A 1 -37.52 -2.42 -18.49
CA MET A 1 -36.43 -1.40 -18.45
C MET A 1 -35.17 -2.12 -18.91
N LYS A 2 -34.60 -1.73 -20.06
CA LYS A 2 -33.49 -2.43 -20.71
C LYS A 2 -32.16 -1.89 -20.18
N ASN A 3 -31.30 -2.76 -19.65
CA ASN A 3 -29.98 -2.40 -19.18
C ASN A 3 -29.01 -2.39 -20.36
N ILE A 4 -28.42 -1.23 -20.64
CA ILE A 4 -27.39 -1.02 -21.66
C ILE A 4 -26.02 -1.16 -20.97
N ILE A 5 -25.19 -2.07 -21.47
CA ILE A 5 -23.78 -2.22 -21.10
C ILE A 5 -22.96 -1.75 -22.31
N ILE A 6 -22.11 -0.73 -22.12
CA ILE A 6 -21.19 -0.22 -23.13
C ILE A 6 -19.80 -0.79 -22.81
N VAL A 7 -19.28 -1.65 -23.68
CA VAL A 7 -17.89 -2.14 -23.63
C VAL A 7 -17.11 -1.42 -24.71
N LEU A 8 -16.12 -0.62 -24.32
CA LEU A 8 -15.24 0.12 -25.23
C LEU A 8 -13.97 -0.71 -25.48
N VAL A 9 -13.86 -1.33 -26.66
CA VAL A 9 -12.67 -2.08 -27.09
C VAL A 9 -11.78 -1.14 -27.91
N ALA A 10 -10.65 -0.72 -27.33
CA ALA A 10 -9.61 0.00 -28.06
C ALA A 10 -8.74 -1.00 -28.82
N SER A 11 -8.86 -1.03 -30.14
CA SER A 11 -8.02 -1.80 -31.04
C SER A 11 -6.79 -0.97 -31.43
N PHE A 12 -5.62 -1.30 -30.86
CA PHE A 12 -4.35 -0.80 -31.36
C PHE A 12 -3.86 -1.72 -32.48
N GLY A 13 -3.89 -1.22 -33.71
CA GLY A 13 -3.36 -1.90 -34.89
C GLY A 13 -1.84 -1.98 -34.85
N VAL A 14 -1.30 -3.18 -35.08
CA VAL A 14 0.13 -3.40 -35.36
C VAL A 14 0.26 -3.84 -36.81
N SER A 15 0.87 -2.98 -37.63
CA SER A 15 1.18 -3.24 -39.04
C SER A 15 2.19 -4.37 -39.19
N THR A 16 1.90 -5.38 -40.01
CA THR A 16 2.86 -6.41 -40.41
C THR A 16 3.62 -5.96 -41.65
N ALA A 17 4.93 -5.71 -41.49
CA ALA A 17 5.85 -5.54 -42.62
C ALA A 17 6.37 -6.93 -43.04
N SER A 18 6.17 -7.32 -44.31
CA SER A 18 6.76 -8.54 -44.87
C SER A 18 8.22 -8.29 -45.26
N ALA A 19 9.16 -9.04 -44.68
CA ALA A 19 10.53 -9.13 -45.17
C ALA A 19 10.78 -10.51 -45.78
N GLN A 20 11.34 -10.51 -46.99
CA GLN A 20 11.62 -11.65 -47.86
C GLN A 20 12.49 -12.74 -47.20
N GLN A 21 12.13 -14.00 -47.50
CA GLN A 21 12.84 -15.20 -47.09
C GLN A 21 13.98 -15.49 -48.09
N THR A 22 15.22 -15.13 -47.75
CA THR A 22 16.41 -15.65 -48.43
C THR A 22 16.81 -17.00 -47.83
N LYS A 23 16.65 -18.07 -48.62
CA LYS A 23 17.22 -19.39 -48.34
C LYS A 23 18.75 -19.35 -48.38
N LEU A 24 19.42 -19.87 -47.36
CA LEU A 24 20.80 -20.35 -47.38
C LEU A 24 20.89 -21.65 -46.54
N PRO A 25 21.90 -22.51 -46.74
CA PRO A 25 21.74 -23.94 -46.99
C PRO A 25 21.93 -24.82 -45.75
N ASP A 26 21.62 -26.10 -45.94
CA ASP A 26 21.67 -27.18 -44.97
C ASP A 26 22.98 -27.29 -44.19
N SER A 27 22.84 -27.79 -42.96
CA SER A 27 23.87 -28.26 -42.01
C SER A 27 24.47 -27.26 -41.00
N VAL A 28 23.65 -26.82 -40.05
CA VAL A 28 24.13 -26.58 -38.67
C VAL A 28 23.17 -27.30 -37.72
N LYS A 29 23.66 -28.35 -37.04
CA LYS A 29 22.93 -28.96 -35.90
C LYS A 29 22.91 -27.94 -34.76
N ILE A 30 21.90 -27.08 -34.75
CA ILE A 30 21.55 -26.30 -33.57
C ILE A 30 20.95 -27.29 -32.58
N LYS A 31 21.65 -27.55 -31.45
CA LYS A 31 21.04 -28.21 -30.30
C LYS A 31 19.74 -27.46 -30.01
N SER A 32 18.61 -28.15 -30.12
CA SER A 32 17.30 -27.59 -29.79
C SER A 32 17.28 -27.34 -28.29
N ASP A 33 17.73 -26.15 -27.91
CA ASP A 33 17.46 -25.64 -26.58
C ASP A 33 15.95 -25.60 -26.41
N SER A 34 15.45 -26.15 -25.32
CA SER A 34 14.02 -26.44 -25.15
C SER A 34 13.27 -25.14 -24.82
N VAL A 35 13.06 -24.29 -25.83
CA VAL A 35 12.32 -23.04 -25.68
C VAL A 35 10.84 -23.37 -25.44
N LYS A 36 10.42 -23.30 -24.17
CA LYS A 36 9.00 -23.39 -23.79
C LYS A 36 8.40 -22.00 -23.72
N VAL A 37 7.39 -21.76 -24.56
CA VAL A 37 6.50 -20.62 -24.43
C VAL A 37 5.53 -20.91 -23.28
N LEU A 38 5.53 -20.06 -22.25
CA LEU A 38 4.66 -20.19 -21.09
C LEU A 38 3.34 -19.47 -21.32
N ASN A 39 2.27 -20.00 -20.73
CA ASN A 39 0.97 -19.34 -20.75
C ASN A 39 0.93 -18.19 -19.73
N GLU A 40 0.23 -17.12 -20.08
CA GLU A 40 -0.04 -16.02 -19.18
C GLU A 40 -0.88 -16.50 -17.99
N VAL A 41 -0.50 -16.08 -16.79
CA VAL A 41 -1.23 -16.38 -15.55
C VAL A 41 -1.77 -15.07 -15.00
N THR A 42 -3.10 -14.93 -14.97
CA THR A 42 -3.76 -13.80 -14.32
C THR A 42 -3.97 -14.11 -12.83
N VAL A 43 -3.30 -13.37 -11.96
CA VAL A 43 -3.47 -13.50 -10.51
C VAL A 43 -4.55 -12.53 -10.05
N THR A 44 -5.68 -13.05 -9.57
CA THR A 44 -6.77 -12.26 -8.98
C THR A 44 -6.71 -12.34 -7.46
N GLY A 45 -6.58 -11.18 -6.79
CA GLY A 45 -6.64 -11.07 -5.33
C GLY A 45 -7.92 -10.37 -4.88
N TYR A 46 -8.55 -10.86 -3.81
CA TYR A 46 -9.67 -10.17 -3.17
C TYR A 46 -9.12 -9.01 -2.32
N LYS A 47 -9.55 -7.78 -2.64
CA LYS A 47 -9.32 -6.62 -1.76
C LYS A 47 -10.39 -6.66 -0.67
N THR A 48 -10.01 -6.55 0.60
CA THR A 48 -10.94 -6.70 1.72
C THR A 48 -12.08 -5.68 1.64
N VAL A 49 -13.31 -6.11 1.92
CA VAL A 49 -14.54 -5.34 1.63
C VAL A 49 -14.59 -4.00 2.38
N ASN A 50 -13.96 -3.92 3.56
CA ASN A 50 -13.98 -2.74 4.43
C ASN A 50 -12.66 -2.00 4.49
N GLY A 51 -11.68 -2.37 3.65
CA GLY A 51 -10.32 -1.82 3.70
C GLY A 51 -9.53 -2.14 4.99
N ALA A 52 -10.11 -2.76 6.01
CA ALA A 52 -9.43 -3.11 7.26
C ALA A 52 -9.10 -4.61 7.37
N GLY A 53 -7.93 -4.93 7.90
CA GLY A 53 -7.42 -6.29 8.06
C GLY A 53 -6.28 -6.37 9.07
N HIS A 54 -5.57 -7.50 9.04
CA HIS A 54 -4.45 -7.82 9.92
C HIS A 54 -3.26 -8.28 9.07
N PHE A 55 -2.06 -8.27 9.64
CA PHE A 55 -0.91 -8.90 9.02
C PHE A 55 -1.00 -10.41 9.01
N LEU A 56 -0.26 -11.01 8.09
CA LEU A 56 0.15 -12.40 8.19
C LEU A 56 1.03 -12.60 9.43
N GLU A 57 1.09 -13.82 9.95
CA GLU A 57 1.89 -14.15 11.14
C GLU A 57 3.39 -13.82 10.97
N SER A 58 3.88 -13.88 9.74
CA SER A 58 5.24 -13.48 9.34
C SER A 58 5.18 -12.67 8.05
N LYS A 59 5.90 -11.56 8.00
CA LYS A 59 6.00 -10.67 6.82
C LYS A 59 7.37 -9.99 6.84
N ASP A 60 8.02 -9.90 5.69
CA ASP A 60 9.30 -9.20 5.50
C ASP A 60 10.42 -9.63 6.48
N GLY A 61 10.42 -10.92 6.88
CA GLY A 61 11.38 -11.46 7.85
C GLY A 61 11.08 -11.10 9.31
N ILE A 62 9.95 -10.44 9.58
CA ILE A 62 9.50 -10.05 10.92
C ILE A 62 8.33 -10.94 11.35
N ILE A 63 8.37 -11.41 12.60
CA ILE A 63 7.32 -12.22 13.21
C ILE A 63 6.31 -11.31 13.92
N TYR A 64 5.08 -11.30 13.41
CA TYR A 64 3.95 -10.57 13.98
C TYR A 64 2.99 -11.45 14.79
N ALA A 65 3.21 -12.77 14.80
CA ALA A 65 2.45 -13.71 15.61
C ALA A 65 2.37 -13.26 17.09
N GLY A 66 1.16 -13.26 17.65
CA GLY A 66 0.90 -12.84 19.03
C GLY A 66 0.92 -11.32 19.28
N LYS A 67 1.28 -10.50 18.28
CA LYS A 67 1.21 -9.03 18.39
C LYS A 67 -0.14 -8.53 17.86
N LYS A 68 -0.69 -7.50 18.50
CA LYS A 68 -1.90 -6.85 17.99
C LYS A 68 -1.53 -5.94 16.84
N ASN A 69 -2.09 -6.17 15.67
CA ASN A 69 -1.75 -5.43 14.46
C ASN A 69 -3.00 -5.10 13.65
N GLU A 70 -2.93 -4.05 12.85
CA GLU A 70 -4.01 -3.61 11.99
C GLU A 70 -3.43 -3.07 10.68
N VAL A 71 -4.08 -3.42 9.59
CA VAL A 71 -3.74 -2.95 8.24
C VAL A 71 -4.98 -2.28 7.66
N ILE A 72 -4.81 -1.05 7.19
CA ILE A 72 -5.86 -0.28 6.53
C ILE A 72 -5.42 -0.01 5.09
N LEU A 73 -6.13 -0.56 4.11
CA LEU A 73 -5.97 -0.31 2.68
C LEU A 73 -6.73 0.97 2.30
N VAL A 74 -5.99 2.05 2.07
CA VAL A 74 -6.56 3.40 1.88
C VAL A 74 -7.42 3.49 0.61
N ASP A 75 -7.06 2.78 -0.46
CA ASP A 75 -7.85 2.70 -1.69
C ASP A 75 -9.26 2.13 -1.48
N SER A 76 -9.41 1.24 -0.50
CA SER A 76 -10.66 0.54 -0.21
C SER A 76 -11.50 1.26 0.85
N LEU A 77 -11.06 2.45 1.29
CA LEU A 77 -11.80 3.26 2.26
C LEU A 77 -12.76 4.22 1.57
N ASP A 78 -13.99 4.23 2.07
CA ASP A 78 -14.89 5.36 1.93
C ASP A 78 -14.49 6.42 2.98
N ALA A 79 -13.60 7.32 2.59
CA ALA A 79 -13.09 8.42 3.40
C ALA A 79 -12.65 9.58 2.50
N ASN A 80 -12.72 10.81 3.00
CA ASN A 80 -12.24 11.97 2.26
C ASN A 80 -10.71 12.08 2.33
N LYS A 81 -10.06 11.52 1.29
CA LYS A 81 -8.60 11.50 1.13
C LYS A 81 -8.01 12.86 0.74
N ALA A 82 -8.78 13.70 0.05
CA ALA A 82 -8.33 15.02 -0.43
C ALA A 82 -8.09 16.00 0.73
N ILE A 83 -8.93 15.96 1.77
CA ILE A 83 -8.76 16.79 2.98
C ILE A 83 -7.99 16.08 4.09
N ASN A 84 -7.44 14.89 3.81
CA ASN A 84 -6.71 14.06 4.78
C ASN A 84 -7.45 13.86 6.13
N ASN A 85 -8.77 13.57 6.07
CA ASN A 85 -9.56 13.43 7.29
C ASN A 85 -9.12 12.20 8.09
N THR A 86 -8.28 12.44 9.09
CA THR A 86 -7.61 11.39 9.87
C THR A 86 -8.60 10.57 10.67
N ARG A 87 -9.68 11.18 11.18
CA ARG A 87 -10.72 10.48 11.96
C ARG A 87 -11.48 9.45 11.13
N GLN A 88 -11.82 9.78 9.88
CA GLN A 88 -12.48 8.82 9.00
C GLN A 88 -11.55 7.65 8.68
N ILE A 89 -10.28 7.91 8.42
CA ILE A 89 -9.33 6.90 7.97
C ILE A 89 -8.86 6.02 9.15
N LEU A 90 -8.28 6.63 10.17
CA LEU A 90 -7.67 5.96 11.32
C LEU A 90 -8.68 5.54 12.39
N GLY A 91 -9.89 6.12 12.41
CA GLY A 91 -10.94 5.75 13.36
C GLY A 91 -11.44 4.29 13.24
N ARG A 92 -11.07 3.61 12.15
CA ARG A 92 -11.29 2.17 11.94
C ARG A 92 -10.36 1.29 12.79
N ILE A 93 -9.29 1.85 13.35
CA ILE A 93 -8.33 1.12 14.16
C ILE A 93 -8.79 1.09 15.63
N PRO A 94 -9.09 -0.08 16.21
CA PRO A 94 -9.58 -0.17 17.57
C PRO A 94 -8.49 0.20 18.59
N GLY A 95 -8.84 1.10 19.51
CA GLY A 95 -7.97 1.55 20.60
C GLY A 95 -6.93 2.60 20.19
N LEU A 96 -7.10 3.20 19.00
CA LEU A 96 -6.35 4.37 18.54
C LEU A 96 -7.08 5.65 18.95
N ASN A 97 -6.37 6.55 19.61
CA ASN A 97 -6.81 7.90 19.93
C ASN A 97 -6.21 8.86 18.90
N ILE A 98 -7.04 9.76 18.37
CA ILE A 98 -6.67 10.74 17.34
C ILE A 98 -7.00 12.13 17.88
N VAL A 99 -6.01 13.02 17.86
CA VAL A 99 -6.17 14.43 18.20
C VAL A 99 -5.80 15.27 16.98
N GLU A 100 -6.71 16.14 16.59
CA GLU A 100 -6.55 17.03 15.44
C GLU A 100 -5.67 18.21 15.84
N THR A 101 -4.35 17.99 15.80
CA THR A 101 -3.31 18.98 16.16
C THR A 101 -2.74 19.74 14.97
N GLU A 102 -3.31 19.58 13.77
CA GLU A 102 -2.89 20.21 12.50
C GLU A 102 -3.03 21.76 12.48
N SER A 103 -3.14 22.40 13.65
CA SER A 103 -3.24 23.86 13.80
C SER A 103 -1.98 24.41 14.47
N GLY A 104 -1.51 25.58 14.03
CA GLY A 104 -0.44 26.32 14.72
C GLY A 104 0.99 25.96 14.32
N GLY A 105 1.22 25.50 13.08
CA GLY A 105 2.56 25.24 12.52
C GLY A 105 2.97 23.78 12.47
N PHE A 106 2.15 22.87 13.00
CA PHE A 106 2.33 21.42 12.88
C PHE A 106 1.41 20.87 11.79
N THR A 107 1.95 20.08 10.88
CA THR A 107 1.19 19.52 9.73
C THR A 107 0.70 18.09 9.98
N ALA A 108 0.85 17.59 11.21
CA ALA A 108 0.50 16.23 11.59
C ALA A 108 -0.57 16.20 12.69
N ASN A 109 -1.57 15.35 12.47
CA ASN A 109 -2.51 14.95 13.51
C ASN A 109 -1.83 13.97 14.47
N GLY A 110 -2.07 14.19 15.76
CA GLY A 110 -1.51 13.37 16.82
C GLY A 110 -2.24 12.05 16.99
N ILE A 111 -1.49 10.94 17.08
CA ILE A 111 -2.04 9.61 17.34
C ILE A 111 -1.36 8.92 18.51
N ALA A 112 -2.14 8.23 19.34
CA ALA A 112 -1.64 7.41 20.43
C ALA A 112 -2.55 6.22 20.72
N THR A 113 -2.06 5.25 21.50
CA THR A 113 -2.85 4.08 21.92
C THR A 113 -2.82 3.90 23.41
N ARG A 114 -3.74 3.10 23.94
CA ARG A 114 -3.73 2.66 25.35
C ARG A 114 -3.67 3.83 26.36
N GLY A 115 -4.21 4.99 25.99
CA GLY A 115 -4.21 6.18 26.85
C GLY A 115 -2.89 6.97 26.89
N LEU A 116 -1.92 6.66 26.03
CA LEU A 116 -0.71 7.46 25.87
C LEU A 116 -1.03 8.86 25.30
N ASN A 117 -0.08 9.78 25.44
CA ASN A 117 -0.22 11.15 24.95
C ASN A 117 -0.26 11.18 23.41
N PRO A 118 -1.38 11.59 22.79
CA PRO A 118 -1.50 11.64 21.34
C PRO A 118 -0.80 12.83 20.71
N ILE A 119 -0.42 13.86 21.48
CA ILE A 119 0.15 15.10 20.92
C ILE A 119 1.32 14.74 20.00
N GLN A 120 1.19 15.12 18.71
CA GLN A 120 2.19 14.92 17.65
C GLN A 120 2.77 13.50 17.54
N SER A 121 2.06 12.50 18.08
CA SER A 121 2.50 11.10 18.09
C SER A 121 3.85 10.87 18.80
N ILE A 122 4.19 11.67 19.82
CA ILE A 122 5.49 11.61 20.52
C ILE A 122 5.81 10.22 21.11
N GLU A 123 4.77 9.49 21.54
CA GLU A 123 4.85 8.16 22.14
C GLU A 123 4.80 7.04 21.09
N MET A 124 4.82 7.39 19.81
CA MET A 124 4.70 6.44 18.70
C MET A 124 5.98 6.44 17.86
N ASN A 125 6.27 5.28 17.29
CA ASN A 125 7.24 5.22 16.21
C ASN A 125 6.50 5.34 14.87
N THR A 126 6.55 6.54 14.29
CA THR A 126 5.87 6.83 13.03
C THR A 126 6.82 6.59 11.87
N ARG A 127 6.43 5.73 10.92
CA ARG A 127 7.26 5.39 9.77
C ARG A 127 6.52 5.56 8.45
N GLN A 128 7.24 6.02 7.44
CA GLN A 128 6.81 6.00 6.04
C GLN A 128 7.76 5.09 5.26
N ASN A 129 7.21 4.08 4.59
CA ASN A 129 7.99 3.11 3.80
C ASN A 129 9.14 2.46 4.58
N GLY A 130 8.95 2.22 5.89
CA GLY A 130 9.95 1.62 6.78
C GLY A 130 10.94 2.60 7.41
N TYR A 131 10.99 3.86 6.99
CA TYR A 131 11.85 4.89 7.56
C TYR A 131 11.11 5.71 8.60
N ASN A 132 11.77 6.04 9.71
CA ASN A 132 11.22 6.96 10.71
C ASN A 132 11.07 8.36 10.09
N ILE A 133 9.95 9.02 10.37
CA ILE A 133 9.63 10.36 9.88
C ILE A 133 9.59 11.43 10.99
N SER A 134 9.95 11.07 12.22
CA SER A 134 10.15 12.06 13.28
C SER A 134 11.40 12.90 13.04
N ALA A 135 11.44 14.11 13.61
CA ALA A 135 12.54 15.04 13.40
C ALA A 135 13.86 14.52 14.01
N ASP A 136 13.78 13.98 15.23
CA ASP A 136 14.88 13.27 15.89
C ASP A 136 14.31 12.17 16.80
N ILE A 137 14.73 10.93 16.57
CA ILE A 137 14.21 9.75 17.27
C ILE A 137 14.46 9.83 18.80
N TYR A 138 15.50 10.55 19.23
CA TYR A 138 15.88 10.62 20.65
C TYR A 138 15.50 11.93 21.33
N GLY A 139 15.68 13.07 20.66
CA GLY A 139 15.42 14.40 21.25
C GLY A 139 14.06 14.99 20.91
N TYR A 140 13.54 14.73 19.70
CA TYR A 140 12.35 15.37 19.12
C TYR A 140 11.56 14.35 18.29
N ASN A 141 11.01 13.34 18.98
CA ASN A 141 10.34 12.21 18.32
C ASN A 141 8.92 12.57 17.83
N GLU A 142 8.62 13.85 17.64
CA GLU A 142 7.35 14.30 17.11
C GLU A 142 7.26 14.04 15.61
N ALA A 143 6.08 13.64 15.14
CA ALA A 143 5.77 13.61 13.72
C ALA A 143 5.44 15.03 13.26
N TYR A 144 6.31 15.63 12.44
CA TYR A 144 6.10 17.01 11.92
C TYR A 144 5.22 17.05 10.67
N TYR A 145 5.14 15.93 9.96
CA TYR A 145 4.29 15.79 8.78
C TYR A 145 3.60 14.44 8.74
N ILE A 146 2.47 14.40 8.05
CA ILE A 146 1.80 13.16 7.66
C ILE A 146 1.69 13.18 6.14
N PRO A 147 2.04 12.09 5.45
CA PRO A 147 1.88 12.02 4.00
C PRO A 147 0.40 12.24 3.62
N PRO A 148 0.11 12.92 2.50
CA PRO A 148 -1.25 13.04 2.02
C PRO A 148 -1.81 11.65 1.73
N MET A 149 -3.04 11.38 2.17
CA MET A 149 -3.63 10.03 2.09
C MET A 149 -3.86 9.57 0.65
N GLU A 150 -3.88 10.49 -0.31
CA GLU A 150 -3.90 10.15 -1.74
C GLU A 150 -2.61 9.44 -2.21
N ALA A 151 -1.49 9.68 -1.55
CA ALA A 151 -0.20 9.05 -1.85
C ALA A 151 0.06 7.79 -1.02
N VAL A 152 -0.82 7.44 -0.09
CA VAL A 152 -0.65 6.30 0.82
C VAL A 152 -1.47 5.11 0.32
N SER A 153 -0.79 3.99 0.06
CA SER A 153 -1.46 2.75 -0.34
C SER A 153 -2.12 2.02 0.83
N ARG A 154 -1.42 1.98 1.97
CA ARG A 154 -1.90 1.35 3.20
C ARG A 154 -1.27 1.96 4.44
N ILE A 155 -2.00 1.87 5.53
CA ILE A 155 -1.56 2.24 6.86
C ILE A 155 -1.39 0.95 7.65
N GLU A 156 -0.25 0.83 8.29
CA GLU A 156 0.15 -0.35 9.03
C GLU A 156 0.39 0.05 10.47
N MET A 157 -0.24 -0.66 11.40
CA MET A 157 -0.12 -0.38 12.82
C MET A 157 0.16 -1.65 13.59
N VAL A 158 1.17 -1.60 14.45
CA VAL A 158 1.54 -2.72 15.32
C VAL A 158 1.60 -2.21 16.75
N ARG A 159 0.97 -2.95 17.67
CA ARG A 159 0.92 -2.64 19.09
C ARG A 159 1.46 -3.80 19.92
N GLY A 160 2.28 -3.45 20.90
CA GLY A 160 2.95 -4.39 21.81
C GLY A 160 4.31 -4.81 21.29
N ALA A 161 5.35 -4.54 22.10
CA ALA A 161 6.77 -4.91 21.90
C ALA A 161 7.15 -5.08 20.42
N ALA A 162 7.09 -3.99 19.65
CA ALA A 162 7.32 -3.96 18.21
C ALA A 162 8.58 -3.14 17.87
N SER A 163 9.63 -3.33 18.68
CA SER A 163 10.98 -2.78 18.45
C SER A 163 11.68 -3.52 17.35
#